data_AF-A0A6J6T760-F1
#
_entry.id   AF-A0A6J6T760-F1
#
_cell.length_a   1.000
_cell.length_b   1.000
_cell.length_c   1.000
_cell.angle_alpha   90.00
_cell.angle_beta   90.00
_cell.angle_gamma   90.00
#
_symmetry.space_group_name_H-M   'P 1'
#
loop_
_entity.id
_entity.type
_entity.pdbx_description
1 polymer ?
#
loop_
_entity_poly.entity_id
_entity_poly.type
_entity_poly.pdbx_seq_one_letter_code
_entity_poly.pdbx_strand_id
1 'polypeptide(L)'
;MKTIYIGYDINGEMAAALYPRADHLEVALALPEEAESPLLVDASHLTWRTLPVAAIVRGSDELLEFGELAGSAVQRVRTARHDVMRDNEFFVRTKRERREG
;
A
#
# COMPACT_ATOMS: atom_id res chain seq x y z
N MET A 1 -19.70 7.03 6.93
CA MET A 1 -18.89 7.56 5.81
C MET A 1 -18.46 6.39 4.96
N LYS A 2 -18.75 6.37 3.64
CA LYS A 2 -18.18 5.36 2.74
C LYS A 2 -16.80 5.85 2.33
N THR A 3 -15.76 5.09 2.63
CA THR A 3 -14.40 5.41 2.19
C THR A 3 -14.36 5.27 0.67
N ILE A 4 -14.17 6.39 -0.02
CA ILE A 4 -13.82 6.39 -1.44
C ILE A 4 -12.31 6.21 -1.47
N TYR A 5 -11.86 5.17 -2.15
CA TYR A 5 -10.45 5.02 -2.50
C TYR A 5 -10.28 5.31 -3.99
N ILE A 6 -9.11 5.83 -4.36
CA ILE A 6 -8.74 6.03 -5.76
C ILE A 6 -7.65 5.02 -6.08
N GLY A 7 -7.97 4.06 -6.94
CA GLY A 7 -7.03 3.09 -7.46
C GLY A 7 -6.35 3.60 -8.73
N TYR A 8 -5.08 3.25 -8.90
CA TYR A 8 -4.35 3.42 -10.15
C TYR A 8 -3.86 2.06 -10.63
N ASP A 9 -4.46 1.55 -11.71
CA ASP A 9 -4.09 0.28 -12.32
C ASP A 9 -3.33 0.47 -13.63
N ILE A 10 -2.57 -0.56 -14.00
CA ILE A 10 -1.89 -0.69 -15.28
C ILE A 10 -2.21 -2.08 -15.80
N ASN A 11 -2.96 -2.15 -16.91
CA ASN A 11 -3.42 -3.41 -17.51
C ASN A 11 -4.23 -4.30 -16.53
N GLY A 12 -5.02 -3.69 -15.64
CA GLY A 12 -5.82 -4.42 -14.65
C GLY A 12 -5.07 -4.79 -13.37
N GLU A 13 -3.77 -4.52 -13.29
CA GLU A 13 -2.96 -4.73 -12.09
C GLU A 13 -2.83 -3.43 -11.30
N MET A 14 -3.18 -3.47 -10.02
CA MET A 14 -3.17 -2.29 -9.15
C MET A 14 -1.73 -1.90 -8.81
N ALA A 15 -1.35 -0.66 -9.10
CA ALA A 15 -0.05 -0.10 -8.71
C ALA A 15 -0.14 0.68 -7.39
N ALA A 16 -1.27 1.37 -7.16
CA ALA A 16 -1.51 2.10 -5.92
C ALA A 16 -3.00 2.25 -5.61
N ALA A 17 -3.35 2.35 -4.33
CA ALA A 17 -4.69 2.70 -3.87
C ALA A 17 -4.63 3.72 -2.74
N LEU A 18 -5.23 4.90 -2.95
CA LEU A 18 -5.23 6.01 -2.00
C LEU A 18 -6.46 5.96 -1.09
N TYR A 19 -6.22 6.08 0.20
CA TYR A 19 -7.20 6.11 1.29
C TYR A 19 -7.08 7.45 2.03
N PRO A 20 -8.04 8.38 1.86
CA PRO A 20 -8.02 9.62 2.61
C PRO A 20 -8.34 9.35 4.08
N ARG A 21 -7.50 9.87 4.98
CA ARG A 21 -7.74 9.89 6.43
C ARG A 21 -7.99 11.34 6.88
N ALA A 22 -8.29 11.52 8.16
CA ALA A 22 -8.65 12.85 8.68
C ALA A 22 -7.48 13.84 8.64
N ASP A 23 -6.25 13.35 8.78
CA ASP A 23 -5.02 14.13 8.96
C ASP A 23 -3.88 13.72 8.02
N HIS A 24 -4.07 12.69 7.18
CA HIS A 24 -3.07 12.19 6.26
C HIS A 24 -3.68 11.46 5.07
N LEU A 25 -2.83 11.18 4.08
CA LEU A 25 -3.11 10.24 3.01
C LEU A 25 -2.40 8.93 3.30
N GLU A 26 -3.14 7.84 3.25
CA GLU A 26 -2.57 6.50 3.27
C GLU A 26 -2.65 5.93 1.86
N VAL A 27 -1.52 5.55 1.28
CA VAL A 27 -1.46 5.07 -0.10
C VAL A 27 -0.85 3.68 -0.11
N ALA A 28 -1.66 2.65 -0.35
CA ALA A 28 -1.20 1.29 -0.54
C ALA A 28 -0.43 1.19 -1.88
N LEU A 29 0.71 0.51 -1.91
CA LEU A 29 1.63 0.48 -3.06
C LEU A 29 2.03 -0.94 -3.43
N ALA A 30 2.23 -1.20 -4.73
CA ALA A 30 2.71 -2.47 -5.29
C ALA A 30 4.22 -2.67 -5.11
N LEU A 31 4.71 -2.48 -3.89
CA LEU A 31 6.09 -2.70 -3.47
C LEU A 31 6.26 -4.10 -2.82
N PRO A 32 7.49 -4.59 -2.66
CA PRO A 32 7.77 -5.78 -1.84
C PRO A 32 7.34 -5.59 -0.38
N GLU A 33 7.17 -6.68 0.36
CA GLU A 33 6.86 -6.60 1.80
C GLU A 33 8.04 -6.02 2.61
N GLU A 34 9.26 -6.23 2.09
CA GLU A 34 10.53 -5.83 2.69
C GLU A 34 10.97 -4.44 2.23
N ALA A 35 10.11 -3.68 1.55
CA ALA A 35 10.44 -2.32 1.14
C ALA A 35 10.65 -1.42 2.36
N GLU A 36 11.84 -0.81 2.44
CA GLU A 36 12.23 0.05 3.56
C GLU A 36 12.07 1.53 3.19
N SER A 37 11.29 2.26 3.98
CA SER A 37 11.27 3.73 4.01
C SER A 37 10.59 4.18 5.31
N PRO A 38 10.97 5.34 5.88
CA PRO A 38 10.27 5.96 7.01
C PRO A 38 8.78 6.21 6.76
N LEU A 39 8.36 6.33 5.50
CA LEU A 39 6.96 6.55 5.14
C LEU A 39 6.14 5.25 5.11
N LEU A 40 6.80 4.09 4.99
CA LEU A 40 6.12 2.82 4.75
C LEU A 40 5.69 2.12 6.04
N VAL A 41 4.48 1.57 6.00
CA VAL A 41 3.91 0.71 7.04
C VAL A 41 3.32 -0.55 6.41
N ASP A 42 3.14 -1.61 7.21
CA ASP A 42 2.36 -2.78 6.78
C ASP A 42 0.90 -2.38 6.51
N ALA A 43 0.40 -2.72 5.34
CA ALA A 43 -0.96 -2.41 4.88
C ALA A 43 -1.95 -3.57 5.09
N SER A 44 -1.67 -4.51 5.98
CA SER A 44 -2.50 -5.69 6.24
C SER A 44 -3.94 -5.38 6.70
N HIS A 45 -4.27 -4.15 7.14
CA HIS A 45 -5.65 -3.71 7.41
C HIS A 45 -6.45 -3.42 6.14
N LEU A 46 -5.79 -3.13 5.02
CA LEU A 46 -6.45 -2.78 3.76
C LEU A 46 -6.84 -4.02 2.93
N THR A 47 -6.36 -5.20 3.31
CA THR A 47 -6.71 -6.50 2.71
C THR A 47 -6.44 -6.66 1.22
N TRP A 48 -5.58 -5.79 0.65
CA TRP A 48 -5.05 -5.98 -0.69
C TRP A 48 -4.04 -7.11 -0.70
N ARG A 49 -4.24 -8.07 -1.60
CA ARG A 49 -3.32 -9.19 -1.77
C ARG A 49 -1.99 -8.75 -2.38
N THR A 50 -2.03 -7.74 -3.25
CA THR A 50 -0.91 -7.28 -4.08
C THR A 50 -0.29 -5.96 -3.61
N LEU A 51 -0.87 -5.30 -2.60
CA LEU A 51 -0.37 -4.06 -2.02
C LEU A 51 -0.03 -4.29 -0.54
N PRO A 52 1.14 -4.89 -0.24
CA PRO A 52 1.48 -5.31 1.12
C PRO A 52 1.82 -4.15 2.06
N VAL A 53 2.24 -3.02 1.51
CA VAL A 53 2.68 -1.84 2.27
C VAL A 53 1.93 -0.60 1.84
N ALA A 54 1.86 0.39 2.73
CA ALA A 54 1.28 1.69 2.46
C ALA A 54 2.23 2.81 2.90
N ALA A 55 2.31 3.87 2.09
CA ALA A 55 2.96 5.11 2.47
C ALA A 55 1.99 6.00 3.24
N ILE A 56 2.45 6.58 4.36
CA ILE A 56 1.69 7.56 5.14
C ILE A 56 2.23 8.96 4.87
N VAL A 57 1.47 9.75 4.12
CA VAL A 57 1.85 11.12 3.70
C VAL A 57 1.00 12.13 4.46
N ARG A 58 1.63 12.92 5.32
CA ARG A 58 1.07 13.98 6.17
C ARG A 58 1.32 15.39 5.63
N GLY A 59 2.40 15.56 4.86
CA GLY A 59 2.88 16.89 4.45
C GLY A 59 3.40 16.95 3.02
N SER A 60 3.53 18.17 2.51
CA SER A 60 4.09 18.41 1.17
C SER A 60 5.59 18.14 1.08
N ASP A 61 6.28 18.21 2.22
CA ASP A 61 7.71 17.91 2.38
C ASP A 61 8.03 16.43 2.13
N GLU A 62 7.07 15.53 2.31
CA GLU A 62 7.22 14.08 2.08
C GLU A 62 6.94 13.69 0.61
N LEU A 63 6.49 14.63 -0.24
CA LEU A 63 6.07 14.33 -1.61
C LEU A 63 7.20 13.84 -2.52
N LEU A 64 8.43 14.27 -2.27
CA LEU A 64 9.58 13.83 -3.06
C LEU A 64 9.84 12.34 -2.85
N GLU A 65 9.98 11.93 -1.58
CA GLU A 65 10.20 10.53 -1.21
C GLU A 65 9.00 9.66 -1.59
N PHE A 66 7.77 10.13 -1.34
CA PHE A 66 6.58 9.44 -1.81
C PHE A 66 6.56 9.26 -3.33
N GLY A 67 7.00 10.27 -4.09
CA GLY A 67 7.10 10.20 -5.55
C GLY A 67 8.05 9.09 -6.03
N GLU A 68 9.17 8.89 -5.34
CA GLU A 68 10.12 7.80 -5.63
C GLU A 68 9.49 6.42 -5.35
N LEU A 69 8.81 6.28 -4.21
CA LEU A 69 8.09 5.04 -3.85
C LEU A 69 6.97 4.70 -4.85
N ALA A 70 6.14 5.69 -5.19
CA ALA A 70 5.07 5.53 -6.17
C ALA A 70 5.63 5.21 -7.56
N GLY A 71 6.72 5.87 -7.95
CA GLY A 71 7.44 5.57 -9.20
C GLY A 71 7.94 4.13 -9.24
N SER A 72 8.53 3.63 -8.15
CA SER A 72 8.98 2.25 -8.01
C SER A 72 7.84 1.25 -8.13
N ALA A 73 6.71 1.49 -7.45
CA ALA A 73 5.51 0.65 -7.56
C ALA A 73 5.00 0.57 -9.02
N VAL A 74 4.92 1.71 -9.71
CA VAL A 74 4.54 1.77 -11.13
C VAL A 74 5.51 0.97 -12.00
N GLN A 75 6.82 1.11 -11.79
CA GLN A 75 7.83 0.35 -12.55
C GLN A 75 7.72 -1.15 -12.32
N ARG A 76 7.45 -1.59 -11.08
CA ARG A 76 7.23 -3.01 -10.76
C ARG A 76 6.02 -3.57 -11.48
N VAL A 77 4.90 -2.85 -11.50
CA VAL A 77 3.71 -3.29 -12.26
C VAL A 77 4.02 -3.35 -13.76
N ARG A 78 4.62 -2.29 -14.33
CA ARG A 78 4.98 -2.22 -15.76
C ARG A 78 5.92 -3.33 -16.22
N THR A 79 6.82 -3.77 -15.35
CA THR A 79 7.82 -4.80 -15.65
C THR A 79 7.39 -6.20 -15.20
N ALA A 80 6.13 -6.38 -14.77
CA ALA A 80 5.60 -7.65 -14.26
C ALA A 80 6.42 -8.22 -13.08
N ARG A 81 6.99 -7.34 -12.25
CA ARG A 81 7.75 -7.68 -11.04
C ARG A 81 6.94 -7.49 -9.76
N HIS A 82 5.62 -7.32 -9.85
CA HIS A 82 4.71 -7.24 -8.71
C HIS A 82 4.33 -8.65 -8.27
N ASP A 83 5.23 -9.31 -7.55
CA ASP A 83 5.19 -10.74 -7.21
C ASP A 83 4.55 -11.05 -5.85
N VAL A 84 4.09 -10.02 -5.13
CA VAL A 84 3.46 -10.19 -3.81
C VAL A 84 1.99 -10.55 -3.96
N MET A 85 1.58 -11.61 -3.27
CA MET A 85 0.20 -12.10 -3.28
C MET A 85 -0.16 -12.71 -1.91
N ARG A 86 -0.49 -11.87 -0.93
CA ARG A 86 -0.94 -12.31 0.39
C ARG A 86 -2.20 -13.19 0.28
N ASP A 87 -2.22 -14.26 1.06
CA ASP A 87 -3.36 -15.19 1.11
C ASP A 87 -4.35 -14.83 2.21
N ASN A 88 -5.48 -15.52 2.25
CA ASN A 88 -6.52 -15.28 3.25
C ASN A 88 -6.07 -15.66 4.67
N GLU A 89 -5.17 -16.64 4.80
CA GLU A 89 -4.68 -17.09 6.10
C GLU A 89 -3.86 -15.99 6.77
N PHE A 90 -3.01 -15.31 5.99
CA PHE A 90 -2.28 -14.12 6.42
C PHE A 90 -3.23 -13.08 7.03
N PHE A 91 -4.27 -12.68 6.30
CA PHE A 91 -5.20 -11.64 6.80
C PHE A 91 -5.99 -12.09 8.03
N VAL A 92 -6.38 -13.37 8.10
CA VAL A 92 -7.07 -13.92 9.27
C VAL A 92 -6.16 -13.89 10.49
N ARG A 93 -4.89 -14.30 10.34
CA ARG A 93 -3.89 -14.27 11.40
C ARG A 93 -3.63 -12.84 11.90
N THR A 94 -3.27 -11.92 11.01
CA THR A 94 -2.96 -10.52 11.39
C THR A 94 -4.17 -9.81 11.99
N LYS A 95 -5.40 -10.18 11.62
CA LYS A 95 -6.62 -9.65 12.26
C LYS A 95 -6.82 -10.18 13.68
N ARG A 96 -6.43 -11.41 13.98
CA ARG A 96 -6.48 -11.98 15.34
C ARG A 96 -5.46 -11.31 16.24
N GLU A 97 -4.21 -11.21 15.79
CA GLU A 97 -3.11 -10.56 16.53
C GLU A 97 -3.46 -9.12 16.93
N ARG A 98 -4.05 -8.33 16.02
CA ARG A 98 -4.52 -6.95 16.30
C ARG A 98 -5.67 -6.83 17.30
N ARG A 99 -6.38 -7.91 17.62
CA ARG A 99 -7.47 -7.91 18.61
C ARG A 99 -7.00 -8.35 19.99
N GLU A 100 -5.87 -9.04 20.05
CA GLU A 100 -5.32 -9.64 21.27
C GLU A 100 -4.23 -8.79 21.92
N GLY A 101 -3.63 -7.85 21.17
CA GLY A 101 -2.74 -6.80 21.69
C GLY A 101 -3.48 -5.50 22.01
#